data_AF-A0A1Q7ZII1-F1
#
_entry.id   AF-A0A1Q7ZII1-F1
#
_cell.length_a   1.000
_cell.length_b   1.000
_cell.length_c   1.000
_cell.angle_alpha   90.00
_cell.angle_beta   90.00
_cell.angle_gamma   90.00
#
_symmetry.space_group_name_H-M   'P 1'
#
loop_
_entity.id
_entity.type
_entity.pdbx_description
1 polymer ?
#
loop_
_entity_poly.entity_id
_entity_poly.type
_entity_poly.pdbx_seq_one_letter_code
_entity_poly.pdbx_strand_id
1 'polypeptide(L)'
;MDAYGGAPQKFRGETGAQSAIIPALDAALGITHADDPLRPYLIEMRAYIPPTHHAFIEAIEQGPSIRQYVIGRYQGQPALRDAYNACVHWLARFRSTHLEYAGRYIHQQSQQGLDNPTNVGTGGTPFMPYLKKHRDETVAHQIP
;
A
#
# COMPACT_ATOMS: atom_id res chain seq x y z
N MET A 1 -37.04 1.63 -8.95
CA MET A 1 -36.74 0.59 -7.95
C MET A 1 -35.48 1.03 -7.25
N ASP A 2 -35.51 1.17 -5.94
CA ASP A 2 -34.31 1.52 -5.18
C ASP A 2 -33.30 0.38 -5.34
N ALA A 3 -32.05 0.71 -5.69
CA ALA A 3 -31.01 -0.25 -6.06
C ALA A 3 -30.73 -1.35 -5.01
N TYR A 4 -31.23 -1.16 -3.79
CA TYR A 4 -31.04 -2.06 -2.65
C TYR A 4 -32.36 -2.55 -2.02
N GLY A 5 -33.51 -2.33 -2.66
CA GLY A 5 -34.80 -2.89 -2.21
C GLY A 5 -35.20 -2.53 -0.77
N GLY A 6 -34.76 -1.39 -0.25
CA GLY A 6 -35.01 -0.96 1.13
C GLY A 6 -34.18 -1.68 2.21
N ALA A 7 -33.25 -2.57 1.84
CA ALA A 7 -32.41 -3.30 2.77
C ALA A 7 -31.11 -2.53 3.09
N PRO A 8 -30.67 -2.50 4.36
CA PRO A 8 -29.41 -1.87 4.74
C PRO A 8 -28.21 -2.57 4.08
N GLN A 9 -27.24 -1.78 3.62
CA GLN A 9 -26.01 -2.27 3.00
C GLN A 9 -24.80 -1.91 3.85
N LYS A 10 -23.78 -2.77 3.84
CA LYS A 10 -22.50 -2.50 4.49
C LYS A 10 -21.45 -2.21 3.44
N PHE A 11 -20.91 -1.01 3.47
CA PHE A 11 -19.75 -0.61 2.66
C PHE A 11 -18.59 -0.24 3.57
N ARG A 12 -17.37 -0.37 3.04
CA ARG A 12 -16.16 0.05 3.75
C ARG A 12 -16.07 1.58 3.75
N GLY A 13 -15.59 2.12 4.87
CA GLY A 13 -15.23 3.54 4.94
C GLY A 13 -14.01 3.84 4.07
N GLU A 14 -13.73 5.13 3.89
CA GLU A 14 -12.56 5.58 3.14
C GLU A 14 -11.26 5.16 3.85
N THR A 15 -10.27 4.79 3.05
CA THR A 15 -8.91 4.53 3.50
C THR A 15 -7.92 4.82 2.37
N GLY A 16 -6.71 5.23 2.73
CA GLY A 16 -5.62 5.41 1.76
C GLY A 16 -5.28 4.17 0.94
N ALA A 17 -5.69 2.96 1.37
CA ALA A 17 -5.56 1.73 0.58
C ALA A 17 -6.43 1.71 -0.70
N GLN A 18 -7.39 2.61 -0.83
CA GLN A 18 -8.21 2.80 -2.04
C GLN A 18 -7.52 3.71 -3.08
N SER A 19 -6.35 4.27 -2.76
CA SER A 19 -5.52 4.99 -3.73
C SER A 19 -4.78 4.02 -4.65
N ALA A 20 -4.80 4.31 -5.96
CA ALA A 20 -4.07 3.52 -6.96
C ALA A 20 -2.57 3.86 -7.05
N ILE A 21 -2.13 4.98 -6.46
CA ILE A 21 -0.75 5.49 -6.63
C ILE A 21 0.27 4.52 -6.04
N ILE A 22 0.10 4.15 -4.77
CA ILE A 22 1.06 3.28 -4.07
C ILE A 22 1.07 1.86 -4.66
N PRO A 23 -0.08 1.21 -4.93
CA PRO A 23 -0.10 -0.08 -5.62
C PRO A 23 0.56 -0.05 -7.01
N ALA A 24 0.38 1.03 -7.79
CA ALA A 24 1.04 1.15 -9.09
C ALA A 24 2.57 1.28 -8.96
N LEU A 25 3.05 2.02 -7.96
CA LEU A 25 4.49 2.12 -7.67
C LEU A 25 5.07 0.80 -7.15
N ASP A 26 4.33 0.07 -6.31
CA ASP A 26 4.73 -1.26 -5.85
C ASP A 26 4.85 -2.22 -7.03
N ALA A 27 3.85 -2.25 -7.90
CA ALA A 27 3.86 -3.07 -9.12
C ALA A 27 5.05 -2.70 -10.03
N ALA A 28 5.28 -1.41 -10.28
CA ALA A 28 6.35 -0.95 -11.16
C ALA A 28 7.74 -1.29 -10.60
N LEU A 29 7.95 -1.06 -9.30
CA LEU A 29 9.23 -1.34 -8.63
C LEU A 29 9.39 -2.82 -8.25
N GLY A 30 8.38 -3.66 -8.47
CA GLY A 30 8.40 -5.07 -8.10
C GLY A 30 8.48 -5.28 -6.58
N ILE A 31 7.85 -4.39 -5.80
CA ILE A 31 7.72 -4.54 -4.35
C ILE A 31 6.58 -5.50 -4.07
N THR A 32 6.90 -6.55 -3.33
CA THR A 32 5.93 -7.58 -2.94
C THR A 32 5.72 -7.58 -1.43
N HIS A 33 4.50 -7.92 -1.02
CA HIS A 33 4.08 -7.96 0.36
C HIS A 33 3.74 -9.40 0.74
N ALA A 34 4.22 -9.85 1.90
CA ALA A 34 4.03 -11.23 2.36
C ALA A 34 2.54 -11.57 2.46
N ASP A 35 2.20 -12.80 2.09
CA ASP A 35 0.83 -13.32 2.18
C ASP A 35 0.46 -13.54 3.66
N ASP A 36 -0.38 -12.64 4.18
CA ASP A 36 -0.78 -12.61 5.57
C ASP A 36 -2.25 -12.17 5.68
N PRO A 37 -2.83 -12.12 6.90
CA PRO A 37 -4.24 -11.75 7.07
C PRO A 37 -4.64 -10.38 6.51
N LEU A 38 -3.70 -9.50 6.16
CA LEU A 38 -3.97 -8.21 5.54
C LEU A 38 -4.15 -8.31 4.02
N ARG A 39 -3.57 -9.31 3.36
CA ARG A 39 -3.66 -9.46 1.91
C ARG A 39 -5.12 -9.54 1.41
N PRO A 40 -6.02 -10.35 2.01
CA PRO A 40 -7.43 -10.38 1.60
C PRO A 40 -8.11 -9.02 1.74
N TYR A 41 -7.76 -8.25 2.78
CA TYR A 41 -8.29 -6.91 2.98
C TYR A 41 -7.82 -5.93 1.90
N LEU A 42 -6.54 -5.94 1.53
CA LEU A 42 -6.03 -5.08 0.44
C LEU A 42 -6.64 -5.46 -0.91
N ILE A 43 -6.88 -6.75 -1.14
CA ILE A 43 -7.61 -7.23 -2.33
C ILE A 43 -9.05 -6.73 -2.31
N GLU A 44 -9.74 -6.79 -1.16
CA GLU A 44 -11.09 -6.21 -1.02
C GLU A 44 -11.08 -4.71 -1.36
N MET A 45 -10.05 -3.97 -0.94
CA MET A 45 -9.92 -2.54 -1.24
C MET A 45 -9.70 -2.25 -2.73
N ARG A 46 -9.16 -3.19 -3.51
CA ARG A 46 -9.06 -3.03 -4.97
C ARG A 46 -10.43 -2.90 -5.64
N ALA A 47 -11.48 -3.51 -5.08
CA ALA A 47 -12.85 -3.35 -5.58
C ALA A 47 -13.40 -1.92 -5.40
N TYR A 48 -12.78 -1.12 -4.54
CA TYR A 48 -13.12 0.29 -4.31
C TYR A 48 -12.26 1.25 -5.17
N ILE A 49 -11.33 0.73 -5.98
CA ILE A 49 -10.53 1.50 -6.94
C ILE A 49 -11.31 1.62 -8.26
N PRO A 50 -11.35 2.79 -8.93
CA PRO A 50 -11.95 2.92 -10.26
C PRO A 50 -11.42 1.86 -11.25
N PRO A 51 -12.29 1.21 -12.06
CA PRO A 51 -11.89 0.08 -12.90
C PRO A 51 -10.70 0.37 -13.84
N THR A 52 -10.61 1.57 -14.38
CA THR A 52 -9.50 1.99 -15.26
C THR A 52 -8.16 2.08 -14.51
N HIS A 53 -8.17 2.50 -13.25
CA HIS A 53 -6.97 2.55 -12.41
C HIS A 53 -6.55 1.15 -11.97
N HIS A 54 -7.52 0.28 -11.69
CA HIS A 54 -7.25 -1.13 -11.41
C HIS A 54 -6.58 -1.82 -12.59
N ALA A 55 -7.16 -1.69 -13.78
CA ALA A 55 -6.61 -2.26 -15.02
C ALA A 55 -5.19 -1.73 -15.32
N PHE A 56 -4.91 -0.47 -14.99
CA PHE A 56 -3.57 0.09 -15.11
C PHE A 56 -2.56 -0.61 -14.17
N ILE A 57 -2.92 -0.86 -12.91
CA ILE A 57 -2.06 -1.59 -11.97
C ILE A 57 -1.80 -3.01 -12.49
N GLU A 58 -2.85 -3.72 -12.91
CA GLU A 58 -2.74 -5.08 -13.45
C GLU A 58 -1.82 -5.14 -14.68
N ALA A 59 -1.92 -4.15 -15.58
CA ALA A 59 -1.06 -4.07 -16.75
C ALA A 59 0.42 -3.90 -16.37
N ILE A 60 0.73 -3.16 -15.30
CA ILE A 60 2.10 -3.04 -14.78
C ILE A 60 2.54 -4.37 -14.14
N GLU A 61 1.69 -5.01 -13.33
CA GLU A 61 1.98 -6.29 -12.67
C GLU A 61 2.27 -7.42 -13.68
N GLN A 62 1.57 -7.43 -14.82
CA GLN A 62 1.76 -8.39 -15.92
C GLN A 62 2.89 -8.02 -16.87
N GLY A 63 3.39 -6.79 -16.78
CA GLY A 63 4.46 -6.27 -17.63
C GLY A 63 5.85 -6.81 -17.27
N PRO A 64 6.88 -6.43 -18.04
CA PRO A 64 8.25 -6.76 -17.72
C PRO A 64 8.70 -6.09 -16.42
N SER A 65 9.41 -6.83 -15.57
CA SER A 65 9.85 -6.32 -14.26
C SER A 65 11.02 -5.33 -14.40
N ILE A 66 10.81 -4.08 -13.95
CA ILE A 66 11.86 -3.06 -13.84
C ILE A 66 12.97 -3.56 -12.91
N ARG A 67 12.61 -4.13 -11.76
CA ARG A 67 13.59 -4.64 -10.78
C ARG A 67 14.49 -5.71 -11.39
N GLN A 68 13.92 -6.69 -12.11
CA GLN A 68 14.71 -7.74 -12.76
C GLN A 68 15.57 -7.17 -13.90
N TYR A 69 15.05 -6.20 -14.65
CA TYR A 69 15.81 -5.50 -15.68
C TYR A 69 17.08 -4.84 -15.11
N VAL A 70 16.95 -4.17 -13.96
CA VAL A 70 18.07 -3.53 -13.25
C VAL A 70 19.04 -4.57 -12.68
N ILE A 71 18.55 -5.62 -12.01
CA ILE A 71 19.38 -6.71 -11.47
C ILE A 71 20.27 -7.33 -12.55
N GLY A 72 19.74 -7.55 -13.76
CA GLY A 72 20.50 -8.15 -14.85
C GLY A 72 21.55 -7.24 -15.50
N ARG A 73 21.61 -5.95 -15.15
CA ARG A 73 22.44 -4.96 -15.86
C ARG A 73 23.29 -4.07 -14.97
N TYR A 74 22.98 -3.94 -13.69
CA TYR A 74 23.60 -2.91 -12.85
C TYR A 74 25.12 -3.09 -12.66
N GLN A 75 25.65 -4.31 -12.79
CA GLN A 75 27.10 -4.55 -12.75
C GLN A 75 27.86 -3.79 -13.86
N GLY A 76 27.26 -3.66 -15.05
CA GLY A 76 27.80 -2.86 -16.15
C GLY A 76 27.24 -1.44 -16.23
N GLN A 77 26.17 -1.13 -15.49
CA GLN A 77 25.50 0.17 -15.47
C GLN A 77 25.06 0.54 -14.04
N PRO A 78 25.99 0.92 -13.14
CA PRO A 78 25.69 1.16 -11.72
C PRO A 78 24.60 2.21 -11.49
N ALA A 79 24.51 3.22 -12.36
CA ALA A 79 23.48 4.26 -12.30
C ALA A 79 22.04 3.71 -12.34
N LEU A 80 21.80 2.54 -12.95
CA LEU A 80 20.48 1.90 -12.93
C LEU A 80 20.08 1.46 -11.53
N ARG A 81 21.02 0.87 -10.78
CA ARG A 81 20.80 0.49 -9.38
C ARG A 81 20.54 1.73 -8.54
N ASP A 82 21.34 2.78 -8.72
CA ASP A 82 21.23 3.99 -7.91
C ASP A 82 19.88 4.69 -8.14
N ALA A 83 19.43 4.80 -9.40
CA ALA A 83 18.11 5.33 -9.73
C ALA A 83 16.97 4.46 -9.16
N TYR A 84 17.03 3.15 -9.31
CA TYR A 84 16.03 2.24 -8.74
C TYR A 84 15.97 2.35 -7.21
N ASN A 85 17.12 2.32 -6.54
CA ASN A 85 17.21 2.43 -5.08
C ASN A 85 16.75 3.81 -4.58
N ALA A 86 16.94 4.88 -5.37
CA ALA A 86 16.38 6.19 -5.06
C ALA A 86 14.85 6.18 -5.08
N CYS A 87 14.22 5.53 -6.06
CA CYS A 87 12.76 5.35 -6.09
C CYS A 87 12.26 4.56 -4.87
N VAL A 88 12.91 3.45 -4.54
CA VAL A 88 12.59 2.65 -3.35
C VAL A 88 12.74 3.47 -2.06
N HIS A 89 13.79 4.28 -1.96
CA HIS A 89 14.02 5.17 -0.82
C HIS A 89 12.88 6.19 -0.64
N TRP A 90 12.46 6.86 -1.71
CA TRP A 90 11.38 7.85 -1.63
C TRP A 90 10.05 7.21 -1.26
N LEU A 91 9.76 6.01 -1.76
CA LEU A 91 8.56 5.27 -1.38
C LEU A 91 8.60 4.85 0.10
N ALA A 92 9.76 4.37 0.59
CA ALA A 92 9.94 4.06 2.01
C ALA A 92 9.78 5.31 2.90
N ARG A 93 10.29 6.46 2.45
CA ARG A 93 10.12 7.74 3.14
C ARG A 93 8.65 8.15 3.21
N PHE A 94 7.91 8.04 2.11
CA PHE A 94 6.46 8.28 2.10
C PHE A 94 5.74 7.41 3.13
N ARG A 95 6.01 6.09 3.14
CA ARG A 95 5.41 5.15 4.10
C ARG A 95 5.79 5.46 5.55
N SER A 96 7.01 5.95 5.78
CA SER A 96 7.49 6.35 7.10
C SER A 96 6.74 7.58 7.62
N THR A 97 6.59 8.62 6.79
CA THR A 97 5.82 9.82 7.13
C THR A 97 4.34 9.46 7.35
N HIS A 98 3.77 8.60 6.51
CA HIS A 98 2.40 8.13 6.69
C HIS A 98 2.20 7.39 8.02
N LEU A 99 3.13 6.49 8.38
CA LEU A 99 3.12 5.80 9.68
C LEU A 99 3.24 6.77 10.86
N GLU A 100 4.12 7.77 10.77
CA GLU A 100 4.25 8.81 11.79
C GLU A 100 2.93 9.58 11.98
N TYR A 101 2.29 9.98 10.87
CA TYR A 101 1.04 10.72 10.91
C TYR A 101 -0.10 9.87 11.47
N ALA A 102 -0.21 8.60 11.05
CA ALA A 102 -1.18 7.67 11.59
C ALA A 102 -0.96 7.46 13.11
N GLY A 103 0.29 7.41 13.56
CA GLY A 103 0.65 7.38 14.98
C GLY A 103 0.18 8.63 15.72
N ARG A 104 0.53 9.83 15.22
CA ARG A 104 0.25 11.11 15.90
C ARG A 104 -1.23 11.48 15.88
N TYR A 105 -1.90 11.35 14.74
CA TYR A 105 -3.26 11.88 14.53
C TYR A 105 -4.36 10.87 14.80
N ILE A 106 -4.06 9.57 14.78
CA ILE A 106 -5.06 8.52 15.03
C ILE A 106 -4.72 7.80 16.33
N HIS A 107 -3.58 7.13 16.39
CA HIS A 107 -3.27 6.23 17.49
C HIS A 107 -3.11 6.96 18.85
N GLN A 108 -2.45 8.12 18.87
CA GLN A 108 -2.26 8.92 20.08
C GLN A 108 -3.51 9.73 20.48
N GLN A 109 -4.25 10.28 19.51
CA GLN A 109 -5.45 11.09 19.78
C GLN A 109 -6.64 10.24 20.26
N SER A 110 -6.75 9.00 19.79
CA SER A 110 -7.89 8.13 20.10
C SER A 110 -7.91 7.59 21.53
N GLN A 111 -6.86 7.79 22.34
CA GLN A 111 -6.77 7.33 23.73
C GLN A 111 -7.59 8.17 24.74
N GLN A 112 -8.43 9.11 24.29
CA GLN A 112 -9.15 10.05 25.16
C GLN A 112 -10.62 9.67 25.46
N GLY A 113 -11.15 8.57 24.92
CA GLY A 113 -12.53 8.12 25.22
C GLY A 113 -12.75 6.62 25.02
N LEU A 114 -13.59 6.02 25.87
CA LEU A 114 -13.89 4.58 25.89
C LEU A 114 -14.73 4.09 24.68
N ASP A 115 -15.35 5.02 23.94
CA ASP A 115 -16.33 4.71 22.90
C ASP A 115 -15.72 4.51 21.50
N ASN A 116 -14.41 4.70 21.32
CA ASN A 116 -13.75 4.61 20.01
C ASN A 116 -12.52 3.67 20.05
N PRO A 117 -12.61 2.42 19.55
CA PRO A 117 -11.48 1.49 19.59
C PRO A 117 -10.27 2.02 18.83
N THR A 118 -9.16 2.21 19.55
CA THR A 118 -7.96 2.96 19.12
C THR A 118 -6.98 2.14 18.27
N ASN A 119 -7.22 0.84 18.18
CA ASN A 119 -6.37 -0.14 17.52
C ASN A 119 -6.87 -0.53 16.13
N VAL A 120 -8.01 -0.01 15.67
CA VAL A 120 -8.62 -0.33 14.38
C VAL A 120 -8.79 0.94 13.56
N GLY A 121 -8.25 0.95 12.34
CA GLY A 121 -8.40 2.07 11.41
C GLY A 121 -9.81 2.13 10.80
N THR A 122 -10.12 3.20 10.05
CA THR A 122 -11.42 3.38 9.36
C THR A 122 -11.80 2.22 8.44
N GLY A 123 -10.79 1.54 7.90
CA GLY A 123 -10.92 0.33 7.10
C GLY A 123 -11.27 -0.95 7.87
N GLY A 124 -11.14 -0.95 9.20
CA GLY A 124 -11.36 -2.14 10.03
C GLY A 124 -10.09 -2.96 10.30
N THR A 125 -8.89 -2.39 10.14
CA THR A 125 -7.60 -3.10 10.28
C THR A 125 -6.72 -2.59 11.41
N PRO A 126 -5.85 -3.42 12.02
CA PRO A 126 -4.75 -2.98 12.88
C PRO A 126 -3.69 -2.22 12.05
N PHE A 127 -3.98 -0.96 11.75
CA PHE A 127 -3.27 -0.17 10.74
C PHE A 127 -1.80 0.09 11.10
N MET A 128 -1.45 0.26 12.38
CA MET A 128 -0.07 0.56 12.79
C MET A 128 0.92 -0.58 12.43
N PRO A 129 0.69 -1.85 12.83
CA PRO A 129 1.50 -2.98 12.37
C PRO A 129 1.61 -3.07 10.84
N TYR A 130 0.51 -2.83 10.15
CA TYR A 130 0.43 -2.97 8.70
C TYR A 130 1.20 -1.89 7.94
N LEU A 131 1.08 -0.64 8.36
CA LEU A 131 1.85 0.48 7.82
C LEU A 131 3.35 0.27 8.05
N LYS A 132 3.73 -0.21 9.24
CA LYS A 132 5.12 -0.55 9.57
C LYS A 132 5.64 -1.67 8.66
N LYS A 133 4.87 -2.76 8.50
CA LYS A 133 5.23 -3.89 7.65
C LYS A 133 5.48 -3.45 6.20
N HIS A 134 4.57 -2.67 5.61
CA HIS A 134 4.72 -2.17 4.24
C HIS A 134 5.98 -1.33 4.05
N ARG A 135 6.30 -0.47 5.01
CA ARG A 135 7.55 0.30 5.00
C ARG A 135 8.77 -0.63 5.01
N ASP A 136 8.79 -1.58 5.93
CA ASP A 136 9.93 -2.48 6.12
C ASP A 136 10.15 -3.38 4.88
N GLU A 137 9.06 -3.89 4.29
CA GLU A 137 9.10 -4.65 3.04
C GLU A 137 9.59 -3.79 1.86
N THR A 138 9.19 -2.51 1.74
CA THR A 138 9.77 -1.62 0.71
C THR A 138 11.29 -1.52 0.83
N VAL A 139 11.79 -1.28 2.04
CA VAL A 139 13.24 -1.14 2.27
C VAL A 139 13.98 -2.41 1.87
N ALA A 140 13.41 -3.59 2.16
CA ALA A 140 13.99 -4.88 1.80
C ALA A 140 14.11 -5.11 0.27
N HIS A 141 13.44 -4.32 -0.57
CA HIS A 141 13.49 -4.47 -2.04
C HIS A 141 14.63 -3.67 -2.71
N GLN A 142 15.45 -2.94 -1.94
CA GLN A 142 16.68 -2.33 -2.45
C GLN A 142 17.60 -3.39 -3.08
N ILE A 143 18.31 -3.00 -4.12
CA ILE A 143 19.33 -3.84 -4.77
C ILE A 143 20.69 -3.56 -4.10
N PRO A 144 21.44 -4.58 -3.66
CA PRO A 144 22.75 -4.42 -3.02
C PRO A 144 23.81 -3.72 -3.88
#